data_AF-A0A8T3REV1-F1
#
_entry.id   AF-A0A8T3REV1-F1
#
_cell.length_a   1.000
_cell.length_b   1.000
_cell.length_c   1.000
_cell.angle_alpha   90.00
_cell.angle_beta   90.00
_cell.angle_gamma   90.00
#
_symmetry.space_group_name_H-M   'P 1'
#
loop_
_entity.id
_entity.type
_entity.pdbx_description
1 polymer ?
#
loop_
_entity_poly.entity_id
_entity_poly.type
_entity_poly.pdbx_seq_one_letter_code
_entity_poly.pdbx_strand_id
1 'polypeptide(L)' 'MKVLHRRLEGEATDIRDEISSVVKDPELWLELPNDQLGGKMPQDLIGTPEEENLRDLIRAIKHGVPV' A
#
# COMPACT_ATOMS: atom_id res chain seq x y z
N MET A 1 -3.51 -10.14 20.02
CA MET A 1 -4.12 -8.80 19.87
C MET A 1 -4.42 -8.62 18.39
N LYS A 2 -5.66 -8.29 18.01
CA LYS A 2 -6.03 -8.06 16.61
C LYS A 2 -5.73 -6.59 16.32
N VAL A 3 -4.67 -6.31 15.54
CA VAL A 3 -4.38 -4.95 15.10
C VAL A 3 -5.54 -4.56 14.16
N LEU A 4 -6.35 -3.59 14.57
CA LEU A 4 -7.43 -3.06 13.74
C LEU A 4 -6.77 -2.09 12.77
N HIS A 5 -6.40 -2.58 11.58
CA HIS A 5 -6.00 -1.70 10.48
C HIS A 5 -7.13 -0.70 10.24
N ARG A 6 -6.84 0.60 10.35
CA ARG A 6 -7.83 1.64 10.07
C ARG A 6 -8.12 1.62 8.57
N ARG A 7 -9.25 1.02 8.21
CA ARG A 7 -9.81 1.08 6.87
C ARG A 7 -10.73 2.29 6.75
N LEU A 8 -10.53 3.10 5.72
CA LEU A 8 -11.34 4.30 5.46
C LEU A 8 -12.54 3.97 4.56
N GLU A 9 -13.57 4.82 4.61
CA GLU A 9 -14.73 4.67 3.72
C GLU A 9 -14.30 4.79 2.25
N GLY A 10 -14.70 3.81 1.43
CA GLY A 10 -14.33 3.74 0.01
C GLY A 10 -13.02 3.01 -0.29
N GLU A 11 -12.32 2.47 0.71
CA GLU A 11 -11.16 1.59 0.50
C GLU A 11 -11.57 0.18 0.11
N ALA A 12 -10.81 -0.41 -0.82
CA ALA A 12 -10.97 -1.80 -1.23
C ALA A 12 -10.60 -2.74 -0.08
N THR A 13 -11.15 -3.96 -0.14
CA THR A 13 -10.88 -4.96 0.91
C THR A 13 -9.49 -5.52 0.74
N ASP A 14 -9.12 -5.77 -0.50
CA ASP A 14 -7.75 -6.11 -0.86
C ASP A 14 -7.02 -4.85 -1.30
N ILE A 15 -5.87 -4.58 -0.68
CA ILE A 15 -5.02 -3.46 -1.04
C ILE A 15 -4.47 -3.60 -2.48
N ARG A 16 -4.40 -4.82 -3.03
CA ARG A 16 -3.98 -5.05 -4.41
C ARG A 16 -4.90 -4.38 -5.43
N ASP A 17 -6.20 -4.30 -5.14
CA ASP A 17 -7.17 -3.62 -5.99
C ASP A 17 -6.89 -2.11 -6.02
N GLU A 18 -6.57 -1.53 -4.85
CA GLU A 18 -6.20 -0.11 -4.75
C GLU A 18 -4.88 0.18 -5.48
N ILE A 19 -3.86 -0.66 -5.29
CA ILE A 19 -2.56 -0.52 -5.97
C ILE A 19 -2.75 -0.55 -7.49
N SER A 20 -3.55 -1.48 -7.99
CA SER A 20 -3.85 -1.62 -9.42
C SER A 20 -4.60 -0.42 -10.01
N SER A 21 -5.28 0.37 -9.18
CA SER A 21 -6.00 1.58 -9.62
C SER A 21 -5.10 2.80 -9.76
N VAL A 22 -3.91 2.80 -9.15
CA VAL A 22 -3.01 3.98 -9.10
C VAL A 22 -1.62 3.73 -9.67
N VAL A 23 -1.17 2.48 -9.71
CA VAL A 23 0.14 2.09 -10.26
C VAL A 23 -0.05 1.45 -11.63
N LYS A 24 0.79 1.85 -12.60
CA LYS A 24 0.71 1.39 -13.99
C LYS A 24 1.02 -0.11 -14.17
N ASP A 25 2.00 -0.62 -13.43
CA ASP A 25 2.41 -2.03 -13.45
C ASP A 25 2.45 -2.54 -11.99
N PRO A 26 1.29 -2.90 -11.44
CA PRO A 26 1.15 -3.21 -10.01
C PRO A 26 1.89 -4.48 -9.62
N GLU A 27 1.95 -5.49 -10.51
CA GLU A 27 2.67 -6.75 -10.25
C GLU A 27 4.17 -6.49 -10.10
N LEU A 28 4.78 -5.77 -11.04
CA LEU A 28 6.19 -5.42 -10.95
C LEU A 28 6.48 -4.50 -9.75
N TRP A 29 5.61 -3.52 -9.50
CA TRP A 29 5.81 -2.58 -8.39
C TRP A 29 5.78 -3.26 -7.02
N LEU A 30 4.93 -4.28 -6.84
CA LEU A 30 4.85 -5.09 -5.63
C LEU A 30 6.15 -5.87 -5.35
N GLU A 31 6.90 -6.21 -6.39
CA GLU A 31 8.13 -7.01 -6.34
C GLU A 31 9.43 -6.17 -6.29
N LEU A 32 9.31 -4.84 -6.33
CA LEU A 32 10.47 -3.94 -6.27
C LEU A 32 10.64 -3.30 -4.89
N PRO A 33 11.87 -3.15 -4.38
CA PRO A 33 12.16 -2.33 -3.21
C PRO A 33 11.61 -0.91 -3.37
N ASN A 34 10.94 -0.42 -2.34
CA ASN A 34 10.40 0.94 -2.32
C ASN A 34 11.04 1.77 -1.20
N ASP A 35 11.72 2.85 -1.57
CA ASP A 35 12.45 3.72 -0.64
C ASP A 35 11.51 4.36 0.41
N GLN A 36 10.27 4.66 0.04
CA GLN A 36 9.27 5.24 0.95
C GLN A 36 8.73 4.21 1.96
N LEU A 37 9.01 2.93 1.73
CA LEU A 37 8.73 1.81 2.63
C LEU A 37 10.02 1.31 3.32
N GLY A 38 11.07 2.13 3.35
CA GLY A 38 12.37 1.78 3.96
C GLY A 38 13.15 0.73 3.17
N GLY A 39 12.96 0.69 1.84
CA GLY A 39 13.62 -0.27 0.94
C GLY A 39 13.00 -1.67 0.96
N LYS A 40 11.83 -1.84 1.60
CA LYS A 40 11.09 -3.11 1.60
C LYS A 40 10.29 -3.27 0.31
N MET A 41 10.01 -4.51 -0.07
CA MET A 41 9.07 -4.80 -1.15
C MET A 41 7.64 -4.60 -0.62
N PRO A 42 6.76 -3.87 -1.33
CA PRO A 42 5.38 -3.69 -0.91
C PRO A 42 4.64 -5.00 -0.61
N GLN A 43 4.88 -6.06 -1.40
CA GLN A 43 4.22 -7.35 -1.18
C GLN A 43 4.52 -7.97 0.18
N ASP A 44 5.71 -7.72 0.74
CA ASP A 44 6.13 -8.28 2.03
C ASP A 44 5.39 -7.62 3.20
N LEU A 45 4.76 -6.46 2.97
CA LEU A 45 4.02 -5.73 4.00
C LEU A 45 2.57 -6.19 4.10
N ILE A 46 2.01 -6.81 3.05
CA ILE A 46 0.61 -7.21 2.98
C ILE A 46 0.33 -8.30 4.01
N GLY A 47 -0.73 -8.13 4.81
CA GLY A 47 -1.11 -9.01 5.91
C GLY A 47 -0.26 -8.87 7.17
N THR A 48 0.71 -7.94 7.19
CA THR A 48 1.54 -7.64 8.35
C THR A 48 1.04 -6.37 9.07
N PRO A 49 1.49 -6.10 10.31
CA PRO A 49 1.23 -4.82 10.97
C PRO A 49 1.69 -3.60 10.15
N GLU A 50 2.68 -3.76 9.27
CA GLU A 50 3.22 -2.68 8.44
C GLU A 50 2.40 -2.40 7.17
N GLU A 51 1.34 -3.18 6.89
CA GLU A 51 0.43 -2.91 5.76
C GLU A 51 -0.18 -1.50 5.84
N GLU A 52 -0.33 -0.92 7.04
CA GLU A 52 -0.82 0.44 7.21
C GLU A 52 0.09 1.47 6.53
N ASN A 53 1.41 1.30 6.59
CA ASN A 53 2.37 2.17 5.90
C ASN A 53 2.20 2.08 4.37
N LEU A 54 1.94 0.86 3.87
CA LEU A 54 1.64 0.65 2.46
C LEU A 54 0.33 1.34 2.06
N ARG A 55 -0.72 1.24 2.88
CA ARG A 55 -2.00 1.93 2.62
C ARG A 55 -1.82 3.44 2.61
N ASP A 56 -1.06 3.99 3.56
CA ASP A 56 -0.75 5.42 3.60
C ASP A 56 -0.01 5.90 2.34
N LEU A 57 0.95 5.12 1.87
CA LEU A 57 1.63 5.39 0.61
C LEU A 57 0.67 5.40 -0.58
N ILE A 58 -0.19 4.39 -0.70
CA ILE A 58 -1.17 4.30 -1.79
C ILE A 58 -2.17 5.46 -1.75
N ARG A 59 -2.62 5.88 -0.56
CA ARG A 59 -3.45 7.09 -0.38
C ARG A 59 -2.73 8.34 -0.89
N ALA A 60 -1.47 8.51 -0.54
CA ALA A 60 -0.69 9.68 -0.97
C ALA A 60 -0.54 9.72 -2.49
N ILE A 61 -0.21 8.59 -3.12
CA ILE A 61 -0.13 8.46 -4.58
C ILE A 61 -1.48 8.80 -5.23
N LYS A 62 -2.59 8.23 -4.71
CA LYS A 62 -3.94 8.45 -5.23
C LYS A 62 -4.36 9.92 -5.21
N HIS A 63 -3.96 10.65 -4.18
CA HIS A 63 -4.34 12.06 -3.98
C HIS A 63 -3.29 13.07 -4.47
N GLY A 64 -2.18 12.59 -5.06
CA GLY A 64 -1.11 13.45 -5.56
C GLY A 64 -0.40 14.24 -4.44
N VAL A 65 -0.43 13.74 -3.21
CA VAL A 65 0.29 14.35 -2.08
C VAL A 65 1.76 13.98 -2.22
N PRO A 66 2.70 14.93 -2.17
CA PRO A 66 4.12 14.61 -2.17
C PRO A 66 4.44 13.78 -0.92
N VAL A 67 4.98 12.58 -1.16
CA VAL A 67 5.53 11.65 -0.18
C VAL A 67 7.04 11.57 -0.33
#